data_AF-A0A142JHU4-F1
#
_entry.id   AF-A0A142JHU4-F1
#
_cell.length_a   1.000
_cell.length_b   1.000
_cell.length_c   1.000
_cell.angle_alpha   90.00
_cell.angle_beta   90.00
_cell.angle_gamma   90.00
#
_symmetry.space_group_name_H-M   'P 1'
#
loop_
_entity.id
_entity.type
_entity.pdbx_description
1 polymer ?
#
loop_
_entity_poly.entity_id
_entity_poly.type
_entity_poly.pdbx_seq_one_letter_code
_entity_poly.pdbx_strand_id
1 'polypeptide(L)' 'MSNGHGTCLKCRGDVQVFGSRWCQECWYPGIDDGYQRYRDLIEEGHSRYQAKVMSGWGDPDEARDD' A
#
# COMPACT_ATOMS: atom_id res chain seq x y z
N MET A 1 -15.88 1.42 -21.29
CA MET A 1 -16.32 0.58 -20.16
C MET A 1 -15.20 0.61 -19.13
N SER A 2 -15.32 1.46 -18.11
CA SER A 2 -14.35 1.48 -17.01
C SER A 2 -14.65 0.29 -16.12
N ASN A 3 -14.15 -0.88 -16.49
CA ASN A 3 -14.06 -2.01 -15.58
C ASN A 3 -13.01 -1.65 -14.53
N GLY A 4 -13.39 -0.81 -13.56
CA GLY A 4 -12.52 -0.42 -12.46
C GLY A 4 -12.31 -1.64 -11.57
N HIS A 5 -11.27 -2.41 -11.86
CA HIS A 5 -10.88 -3.60 -11.10
C HIS A 5 -10.33 -3.25 -9.69
N GLY A 6 -10.35 -1.97 -9.31
CA GLY A 6 -9.80 -1.40 -8.08
C GLY A 6 -8.55 -0.57 -8.36
N THR A 7 -8.15 0.25 -7.38
CA THR A 7 -6.86 0.97 -7.40
C THR A 7 -5.89 0.34 -6.41
N CYS A 8 -4.63 0.26 -6.80
CA CYS A 8 -3.56 -0.29 -5.98
C CYS A 8 -3.44 0.54 -4.69
N LEU A 9 -3.38 -0.12 -3.53
CA LEU A 9 -3.30 0.60 -2.26
C LEU A 9 -1.94 1.30 -2.06
N LYS A 10 -0.89 0.88 -2.78
CA LYS A 10 0.44 1.48 -2.74
C LYS A 10 0.57 2.65 -3.72
N CYS A 11 0.52 2.41 -5.03
CA CYS A 11 0.76 3.43 -6.06
C CYS A 11 -0.50 4.13 -6.60
N ARG A 12 -1.70 3.75 -6.15
CA ARG A 12 -3.00 4.25 -6.65
C ARG A 12 -3.28 3.98 -8.14
N GLY A 13 -2.38 3.29 -8.85
CA GLY A 13 -2.58 2.85 -10.23
C GLY A 13 -3.64 1.75 -10.38
N ASP A 14 -3.97 1.40 -11.62
CA ASP A 14 -4.99 0.40 -11.92
C ASP A 14 -4.56 -1.02 -11.51
N VAL A 15 -5.49 -1.76 -10.90
CA VAL A 15 -5.30 -3.18 -10.59
C VAL A 15 -5.72 -4.02 -11.79
N GLN A 16 -4.89 -4.98 -12.19
CA GLN A 16 -5.17 -5.84 -13.35
C GLN A 16 -6.17 -6.95 -13.01
N VAL A 17 -6.17 -7.42 -11.76
CA VAL A 17 -6.98 -8.57 -11.29
C VAL A 17 -8.13 -8.10 -10.41
N PHE A 18 -9.37 -8.45 -10.77
CA PHE A 18 -10.55 -8.12 -9.98
C PHE A 18 -10.44 -8.68 -8.55
N GLY A 19 -10.60 -7.81 -7.54
CA GLY A 19 -10.49 -8.16 -6.13
C GLY A 19 -9.06 -8.16 -5.57
N SER A 20 -8.04 -7.92 -6.40
CA SER A 20 -6.69 -7.67 -5.89
C SER A 20 -6.58 -6.26 -5.32
N ARG A 21 -5.75 -6.10 -4.30
CA ARG A 21 -5.41 -4.81 -3.68
C ARG A 21 -4.14 -4.18 -4.27
N TRP A 22 -3.42 -4.95 -5.07
CA TRP A 22 -2.07 -4.67 -5.54
C TRP A 22 -2.02 -4.78 -7.06
N CYS A 23 -1.41 -3.81 -7.73
CA CYS A 23 -1.05 -3.96 -9.14
C CYS A 23 0.13 -4.93 -9.29
N GLN A 24 0.36 -5.44 -10.50
CA GLN A 24 1.46 -6.35 -10.80
C GLN A 24 2.84 -5.83 -10.38
N GLU A 25 3.07 -4.51 -10.45
CA GLU A 25 4.36 -3.90 -10.10
C GLU A 25 4.56 -3.75 -8.59
N CYS A 26 3.48 -3.53 -7.85
CA CYS A 26 3.55 -3.39 -6.40
C CYS A 26 3.47 -4.72 -5.67
N TRP A 27 2.91 -5.76 -6.29
CA TRP A 27 2.74 -7.06 -5.65
C TRP A 27 4.06 -7.78 -5.43
N TYR A 28 4.28 -8.29 -4.22
CA TYR A 28 5.35 -9.23 -3.87
C TYR A 28 4.88 -10.17 -2.76
N PRO A 29 5.47 -11.37 -2.61
CA PRO A 29 5.13 -12.28 -1.50
C PRO A 29 5.31 -11.59 -0.13
N GLY A 30 4.25 -11.56 0.69
CA GLY A 30 4.25 -10.91 2.00
C GLY A 30 3.86 -9.42 2.00
N ILE A 31 3.44 -8.85 0.86
CA ILE A 31 2.95 -7.46 0.82
C ILE A 31 1.73 -7.24 1.75
N ASP A 32 0.85 -8.23 1.87
CA ASP A 32 -0.31 -8.14 2.75
C ASP A 32 0.10 -8.05 4.23
N ASP A 33 1.18 -8.74 4.64
CA ASP A 33 1.72 -8.65 6.00
C ASP A 33 2.33 -7.26 6.27
N GLY A 34 3.06 -6.71 5.29
CA GLY A 34 3.57 -5.35 5.36
C GLY A 34 2.45 -4.32 5.45
N TYR A 35 1.36 -4.52 4.70
CA TYR A 35 0.19 -3.65 4.76
C TYR A 35 -0.56 -3.77 6.10
N GLN A 36 -0.69 -4.98 6.64
CA GLN A 36 -1.29 -5.18 7.95
C GLN A 36 -0.48 -4.45 9.03
N ARG A 37 0.86 -4.58 9.00
CA ARG A 37 1.72 -3.84 9.92
C ARG A 37 1.60 -2.32 9.79
N TYR A 38 1.45 -1.80 8.57
CA TYR A 38 1.17 -0.39 8.33
C TYR A 38 -0.15 0.05 8.99
N ARG A 39 -1.19 -0.77 8.89
CA ARG A 39 -2.50 -0.52 9.51
C ARG A 39 -2.40 -0.51 11.03
N ASP A 40 -1.72 -1.50 11.61
CA ASP A 40 -1.52 -1.60 13.06
C ASP A 40 -0.81 -0.36 13.61
N LEU A 41 0.26 0.08 12.93
CA LEU A 41 1.01 1.29 13.33
C LEU A 41 0.15 2.57 13.28
N ILE A 42 -0.75 2.70 12.31
CA ILE A 42 -1.70 3.83 12.28
C ILE A 42 -2.66 3.76 13.46
N GLU A 43 -3.16 2.57 13.79
CA GLU A 43 -4.09 2.35 14.89
C GLU A 43 -3.41 2.59 16.25
N GLU A 44 -2.11 2.33 16.35
CA GLU A 44 -1.25 2.71 17.49
C GLU A 44 -1.02 4.23 17.60
N GLY A 45 -1.40 5.01 16.59
CA GLY A 45 -1.30 6.47 16.58
C GLY A 45 -0.08 7.02 15.84
N HIS A 46 0.68 6.19 15.12
CA HIS A 46 1.75 6.69 14.26
C HIS A 46 1.19 7.47 13.06
N SER A 47 1.93 8.50 12.64
CA SER A 47 1.62 9.17 11.38
C SER A 47 1.72 8.19 10.20
N ARG A 48 0.98 8.44 9.11
CA ARG A 48 1.06 7.61 7.90
C ARG A 48 2.49 7.50 7.37
N TYR A 49 3.28 8.57 7.48
CA TYR A 49 4.70 8.59 7.15
C TYR A 49 5.49 7.57 7.98
N GLN A 50 5.42 7.68 9.30
CA GLN A 50 6.15 6.79 10.21
C GLN A 50 5.70 5.34 10.03
N ALA A 51 4.39 5.11 9.90
CA ALA A 51 3.83 3.79 9.66
C ALA A 51 4.34 3.19 8.34
N LYS A 52 4.40 3.96 7.24
CA LYS A 52 4.95 3.52 5.94
C LYS A 52 6.41 3.06 6.07
N VAL A 53 7.24 3.86 6.72
CA VAL A 53 8.68 3.56 6.91
C VAL A 53 8.89 2.36 7.84
N MET A 54 8.20 2.31 8.97
CA MET A 54 8.38 1.25 9.98
C MET A 54 7.81 -0.10 9.55
N SER A 55 6.77 -0.12 8.73
CA SER A 55 6.21 -1.36 8.17
C SER A 55 7.02 -1.91 6.99
N GLY A 56 7.91 -1.11 6.39
CA GLY A 56 8.56 -1.44 5.12
C GLY A 56 7.59 -1.46 3.93
N TRP A 57 6.38 -0.91 4.08
CA TRP A 57 5.34 -0.91 3.07
C TRP A 57 5.57 0.13 1.97
N GLY A 58 6.15 1.29 2.31
CA GLY A 58 6.47 2.36 1.38
C GLY A 58 7.95 2.73 1.43
N ASP A 59 8.50 3.18 0.30
CA ASP A 59 9.85 3.74 0.27
C ASP A 59 9.87 5.09 1.02
N PRO A 60 10.93 5.39 1.81
CA PRO A 60 11.04 6.65 2.56
C PRO A 60 10.97 7.91 1.68
N ASP A 61 11.33 7.78 0.39
CA ASP A 61 11.30 8.87 -0.59
C ASP A 61 9.87 9.24 -1.02
N GLU A 62 8.94 8.27 -1.12
CA GLU A 62 7.52 8.52 -1.43
C GLU A 62 6.76 9.17 -0.27
N ALA A 63 7.33 9.16 0.93
CA ALA A 63 6.64 9.60 2.12
C ALA A 63 6.86 11.11 2.39
N ARG A 64 7.85 11.76 1.76
CA ARG A 64 8.12 13.19 1.93
C ARG A 64 7.11 14.14 1.26
N ASP A 65 6.25 13.63 0.37
CA ASP A 65 5.40 14.43 -0.51
C ASP A 65 3.87 14.16 -0.36
N ASP A 66 3.42 13.50 0.71
CA ASP A 66 1.98 13.29 1.06
C ASP A 66 1.56 14.09 2.30
#